data_AF-A0A2V5KRJ8-F1
#
_entry.id   AF-A0A2V5KRJ8-F1
#
_cell.length_a   1.000
_cell.length_b   1.000
_cell.length_c   1.000
_cell.angle_alpha   90.00
_cell.angle_beta   90.00
_cell.angle_gamma   90.00
#
_symmetry.space_group_name_H-M   'P 1'
#
loop_
_entity.id
_entity.type
_entity.pdbx_description
1 polymer ?
#
loop_
_entity_poly.entity_id
_entity_poly.type
_entity_poly.pdbx_seq_one_letter_code
_entity_poly.pdbx_strand_id
1 'polypeptide(L)'
;MFWFGPIDAPLLITSLISGFTAVSLTLQVRRRSKLIRAGLYVGLAIWLLSLTFGLIGPINWFYPTANDWGMLGWQSALAIGNGVLTATLVGGALPMLENLFRITTDISWLEASDLNHPLLRRMTIEAPGTYHHSLVVANLAEAAAEAVDANATLCRVCSYFHDVGKLVKPEYFTENMSFERNPHDELAPTMSALIIIAHVKEGVDLALKHRLNQRIIDIIQEHHGTSVVRYFYQRAVQQHEDARAGGKIMKLREDDIPEVHEESFRYSGPKPQTKESAIVSLADTIESASRSLEKPTPQKIEALVNELIDERISDRQLDECDLTLGELKVIADRFRFTLLSMLHTRI
;
A
#
# COMPACT_ATOMS: atom_id res chain seq x y z
N MET A 1 -52.24 1.96 6.29
CA MET A 1 -51.25 1.54 7.31
C MET A 1 -50.05 2.46 7.17
N PHE A 2 -50.10 3.62 7.81
CA PHE A 2 -49.00 4.59 7.80
C PHE A 2 -48.03 4.21 8.92
N TRP A 3 -46.86 3.69 8.57
CA TRP A 3 -45.81 3.23 9.50
C TRP A 3 -44.99 4.37 10.13
N PHE A 4 -45.40 5.63 9.95
CA PHE A 4 -44.68 6.79 10.47
C PHE A 4 -45.61 7.62 11.36
N GLY A 5 -45.32 7.63 12.66
CA GLY A 5 -45.91 8.59 13.60
C GLY A 5 -45.47 10.03 13.28
N PRO A 6 -46.00 11.04 14.01
CA PRO A 6 -45.55 12.41 13.86
C PRO A 6 -44.03 12.49 14.07
N ILE A 7 -43.35 13.25 13.21
CA ILE A 7 -41.90 13.46 13.29
C ILE A 7 -41.61 14.28 14.55
N ASP A 8 -40.87 13.70 15.49
CA ASP A 8 -40.33 14.41 16.64
C ASP A 8 -39.14 15.27 16.18
N ALA A 9 -39.38 16.58 16.02
CA ALA A 9 -38.38 17.52 15.52
C ALA A 9 -37.11 17.60 16.40
N PRO A 10 -37.20 17.67 17.75
CA PRO A 10 -36.05 17.52 18.64
C PRO A 10 -35.22 16.27 18.38
N LEU A 11 -35.86 15.10 18.25
CA LEU A 11 -35.16 13.84 17.99
C LEU A 11 -34.48 13.87 16.62
N LEU A 12 -35.18 14.33 15.58
CA LEU A 12 -34.65 14.43 14.22
C LEU A 12 -33.40 15.32 14.17
N ILE A 13 -33.44 16.51 14.76
CA ILE A 13 -32.32 17.46 14.79
C ILE A 13 -31.14 16.85 15.56
N THR A 14 -31.42 16.21 16.69
CA THR A 14 -30.38 15.56 17.51
C THR A 14 -29.71 14.43 16.75
N SER A 15 -30.47 13.59 16.04
CA SER A 15 -29.95 12.51 15.20
C SER A 15 -29.12 13.04 14.02
N LEU A 16 -29.56 14.10 13.34
CA LEU A 16 -28.82 14.70 12.23
C LEU A 16 -27.47 15.27 12.69
N ILE A 17 -27.47 16.13 13.71
CA ILE A 17 -26.24 16.78 14.19
C ILE A 17 -25.26 15.76 14.76
N SER A 18 -25.74 14.78 15.53
CA SER A 18 -24.88 13.70 16.03
C SER A 18 -24.30 12.85 14.91
N GLY A 19 -25.08 12.55 13.86
CA GLY A 19 -24.61 11.86 12.66
C GLY A 19 -23.53 12.63 11.90
N PHE A 20 -23.75 13.92 11.62
CA PHE A 20 -22.73 14.78 11.00
C PHE A 20 -21.46 14.85 11.84
N THR A 21 -21.60 15.03 13.15
CA THR A 21 -20.47 15.05 14.08
C THR A 21 -19.69 13.73 14.04
N ALA A 22 -20.37 12.60 14.03
CA ALA A 22 -19.75 11.28 13.92
C ALA A 22 -18.98 11.15 12.59
N VAL A 23 -19.59 11.46 11.45
CA VAL A 23 -18.92 11.41 10.15
C VAL A 23 -17.68 12.30 10.14
N SER A 24 -17.82 13.59 10.45
CA SER A 24 -16.70 14.54 10.42
C SER A 24 -15.53 14.13 11.34
N LEU A 25 -15.81 13.54 12.50
CA LEU A 25 -14.78 13.08 13.43
C LEU A 25 -14.17 11.72 13.05
N THR A 26 -14.83 10.95 12.19
CA THR A 26 -14.42 9.60 11.81
C THR A 26 -13.76 9.50 10.43
N LEU A 27 -13.81 10.55 9.61
CA LEU A 27 -13.29 10.55 8.22
C LEU A 27 -11.82 10.09 8.08
N GLN A 28 -10.98 10.23 9.12
CA GLN A 28 -9.55 9.85 9.08
C GLN A 28 -9.09 9.19 10.39
N VAL A 29 -9.84 8.18 10.85
CA VAL A 29 -9.51 7.47 12.09
C VAL A 29 -8.43 6.42 11.83
N ARG A 30 -7.23 6.76 12.30
CA ARG A 30 -6.05 5.87 12.30
C ARG A 30 -5.81 5.11 13.61
N ARG A 31 -6.59 5.38 14.67
CA ARG A 31 -6.38 4.77 16.00
C ARG A 31 -7.71 4.47 16.66
N ARG A 32 -7.82 3.31 17.33
CA ARG A 32 -9.01 2.93 18.12
C ARG A 32 -9.37 3.97 19.18
N SER A 33 -8.38 4.63 19.77
CA SER A 33 -8.62 5.71 20.74
C SER A 33 -9.30 6.95 20.14
N LYS A 34 -9.07 7.26 18.85
CA LYS A 34 -9.77 8.35 18.15
C LYS A 34 -11.26 8.00 17.95
N LEU A 35 -11.58 6.73 17.70
CA LEU A 35 -12.98 6.28 17.59
C LEU A 35 -13.73 6.47 18.91
N ILE A 36 -13.12 6.12 20.05
CA ILE A 36 -13.72 6.35 21.38
C ILE A 36 -13.87 7.85 21.68
N ARG A 37 -12.88 8.68 21.31
CA ARG A 37 -12.99 10.15 21.44
C ARG A 37 -14.11 10.72 20.57
N ALA A 38 -14.30 10.21 19.35
CA ALA A 38 -15.43 10.58 18.50
C ALA A 38 -16.77 10.23 19.17
N GLY A 39 -16.88 9.03 19.76
CA GLY A 39 -18.03 8.63 20.57
C GLY A 39 -18.32 9.58 21.73
N LEU A 40 -17.28 10.03 22.45
CA LEU A 40 -17.42 11.03 23.52
C LEU A 40 -17.99 12.36 22.98
N TYR A 41 -17.43 12.89 21.89
CA TYR A 41 -17.90 14.15 21.30
C TYR A 41 -19.33 14.05 20.76
N VAL A 42 -19.68 12.91 20.16
CA VAL A 42 -21.07 12.62 19.75
C VAL A 42 -21.99 12.59 20.97
N GLY A 43 -21.57 11.93 22.06
CA GLY A 43 -22.31 11.91 23.32
C GLY A 43 -22.50 13.31 23.92
N LEU A 44 -21.47 14.17 23.86
CA LEU A 44 -21.56 15.57 24.29
C LEU A 44 -22.50 16.40 23.40
N ALA A 45 -22.49 16.18 22.10
CA ALA A 45 -23.43 16.84 21.18
C ALA A 45 -24.87 16.42 21.48
N ILE A 46 -25.12 15.12 21.69
CA ILE A 46 -26.44 14.59 22.09
C ILE A 46 -26.86 15.19 23.43
N TRP A 47 -25.96 15.24 24.40
CA TRP A 47 -26.22 15.81 25.72
C TRP A 47 -26.62 17.29 25.64
N LEU A 48 -25.84 18.10 24.90
CA LEU A 48 -26.12 19.52 24.72
C LEU A 48 -27.47 19.76 24.03
N LEU A 49 -27.75 19.03 22.95
CA LEU A 49 -29.01 19.15 22.22
C LEU A 49 -30.20 18.70 23.06
N SER A 50 -30.04 17.59 23.79
CA SER A 50 -31.07 17.07 24.69
C SER A 50 -31.36 18.04 25.84
N LEU A 51 -30.37 18.75 26.35
CA LEU A 51 -30.58 19.85 27.30
C LEU A 51 -31.34 21.01 26.66
N THR A 52 -30.94 21.45 25.46
CA THR A 52 -31.58 22.61 24.79
C THR A 52 -33.04 22.35 24.43
N PHE A 53 -33.39 21.12 24.06
CA PHE A 53 -34.76 20.72 23.75
C PHE A 53 -35.57 20.30 24.98
N GLY A 54 -34.99 20.34 26.19
CA GLY A 54 -35.68 19.95 27.42
C GLY A 54 -35.97 18.45 27.52
N LEU A 55 -35.21 17.61 26.81
CA LEU A 55 -35.30 16.15 26.87
C LEU A 55 -34.60 15.58 28.13
N ILE A 56 -33.71 16.36 28.76
CA ILE A 56 -33.07 16.05 30.04
C ILE A 56 -33.75 16.87 31.14
N GLY A 57 -34.81 16.29 31.71
CA GLY A 57 -35.56 16.77 32.88
C GLY A 57 -36.18 18.17 32.75
N PRO A 58 -37.27 18.46 33.49
CA PRO A 58 -37.65 19.85 33.70
C PRO A 58 -36.62 20.51 34.64
N ILE A 59 -35.83 21.43 34.11
CA ILE A 59 -34.90 22.24 34.90
C ILE A 59 -35.64 23.47 35.41
N ASN A 60 -35.96 23.49 36.71
CA ASN A 60 -36.52 24.66 37.38
C ASN A 60 -35.39 25.61 37.77
N TRP A 61 -35.21 26.67 36.98
CA TRP A 61 -34.21 27.70 37.23
C TRP A 61 -34.54 28.58 38.45
N PHE A 62 -35.83 28.80 38.72
CA PHE A 62 -36.30 29.67 39.79
C PHE A 62 -36.35 28.98 41.16
N TYR A 63 -36.51 27.65 41.18
CA TYR A 63 -36.52 26.84 42.40
C TYR A 63 -35.55 25.65 42.25
N PRO A 64 -34.23 25.87 42.33
CA PRO A 64 -33.24 24.82 42.09
C PRO A 64 -33.32 23.63 43.07
N THR A 65 -33.90 23.84 44.26
CA THR A 65 -34.13 22.80 45.27
C THR A 65 -35.28 21.84 44.89
N ALA A 66 -36.13 22.22 43.93
CA ALA A 66 -37.20 21.37 43.40
C ALA A 66 -36.72 20.46 42.25
N ASN A 67 -35.47 20.59 41.81
CA ASN A 67 -34.91 19.75 40.75
C ASN A 67 -34.52 18.37 41.29
N ASP A 68 -34.90 17.33 40.56
CA ASP A 68 -34.37 15.99 40.78
C ASP A 68 -32.98 15.88 40.14
N TRP A 69 -31.96 16.25 40.92
CA TRP A 69 -30.55 16.17 40.51
C TRP A 69 -30.10 14.74 40.20
N GLY A 70 -30.73 13.72 40.81
CA GLY A 70 -30.45 12.32 40.53
C GLY A 70 -30.91 11.92 39.12
N MET A 71 -32.14 12.29 38.76
CA MET A 71 -32.68 12.08 37.43
C MET A 71 -31.89 12.84 36.35
N LEU A 72 -31.56 14.12 36.59
CA LEU A 72 -30.76 14.93 35.66
C LEU A 72 -29.37 14.33 35.43
N GLY A 73 -28.72 13.86 36.50
CA GLY A 73 -27.43 13.18 36.43
C GLY A 73 -27.52 11.88 35.63
N TRP A 74 -28.56 11.07 35.87
CA TRP A 74 -28.78 9.81 35.15
C TRP A 74 -29.05 10.01 33.66
N GLN A 75 -29.95 10.93 33.30
CA GLN A 75 -30.26 11.25 31.90
C GLN A 75 -29.05 11.86 31.18
N SER A 76 -28.26 12.68 31.87
CA SER A 76 -27.00 13.21 31.34
C SER A 76 -25.98 12.11 31.07
N ALA A 77 -25.82 11.18 32.02
CA ALA A 77 -24.94 10.03 31.88
C ALA A 77 -25.37 9.12 30.72
N LEU A 78 -26.67 8.91 30.52
CA LEU A 78 -27.21 8.15 29.39
C LEU A 78 -26.93 8.85 28.05
N ALA A 79 -27.09 10.17 27.97
CA ALA A 79 -26.84 10.93 26.73
C ALA A 79 -25.37 10.83 26.28
N ILE A 80 -24.44 11.03 27.21
CA ILE A 80 -22.99 10.89 26.93
C ILE A 80 -22.63 9.41 26.71
N GLY A 81 -23.15 8.53 27.57
CA GLY A 81 -22.91 7.09 27.53
C GLY A 81 -23.37 6.45 26.22
N ASN A 82 -24.43 6.97 25.59
CA ASN A 82 -24.89 6.51 24.29
C ASN A 82 -23.82 6.66 23.20
N GLY A 83 -23.13 7.79 23.15
CA GLY A 83 -22.06 8.03 22.18
C GLY A 83 -20.86 7.11 22.40
N VAL A 84 -20.45 6.91 23.66
CA VAL A 84 -19.36 6.00 24.02
C VAL A 84 -19.72 4.54 23.71
N LEU A 85 -20.91 4.10 24.12
CA LEU A 85 -21.41 2.75 23.86
C LEU A 85 -21.48 2.47 22.36
N THR A 86 -21.98 3.43 21.57
CA THR A 86 -22.02 3.31 20.12
C THR A 86 -20.62 3.14 19.53
N ALA A 87 -19.65 3.97 19.94
CA ALA A 87 -18.28 3.84 19.47
C ALA A 87 -17.63 2.50 19.87
N THR A 88 -17.94 1.97 21.05
CA THR A 88 -17.50 0.63 21.48
C THR A 88 -18.12 -0.47 20.63
N LEU A 89 -19.43 -0.42 20.38
CA LEU A 89 -20.13 -1.40 19.55
C LEU A 89 -19.61 -1.38 18.10
N VAL A 90 -19.47 -0.19 17.51
CA VAL A 90 -18.90 -0.02 16.16
C VAL A 90 -17.46 -0.51 16.12
N GLY A 91 -16.63 -0.16 17.10
CA GLY A 91 -15.24 -0.62 17.16
C GLY A 91 -15.12 -2.14 17.29
N GLY A 92 -16.04 -2.79 18.00
CA GLY A 92 -16.11 -4.25 18.10
C GLY A 92 -16.65 -4.92 16.83
N ALA A 93 -17.61 -4.29 16.15
CA ALA A 93 -18.20 -4.79 14.90
C ALA A 93 -17.32 -4.54 13.68
N LEU A 94 -16.38 -3.57 13.74
CA LEU A 94 -15.55 -3.15 12.60
C LEU A 94 -14.84 -4.32 11.91
N PRO A 95 -14.15 -5.25 12.60
CA PRO A 95 -13.48 -6.38 11.94
C PRO A 95 -14.47 -7.31 11.21
N MET A 96 -15.69 -7.46 11.73
CA MET A 96 -16.73 -8.28 11.10
C MET A 96 -17.25 -7.62 9.82
N LEU A 97 -17.45 -6.30 9.86
CA LEU A 97 -17.87 -5.51 8.70
C LEU A 97 -16.79 -5.47 7.62
N GLU A 98 -15.53 -5.27 8.01
CA GLU A 98 -14.37 -5.34 7.11
C GLU A 98 -14.30 -6.66 6.38
N ASN A 99 -14.45 -7.78 7.11
CA ASN A 99 -14.44 -9.11 6.50
C ASN A 99 -15.66 -9.34 5.59
N LEU A 100 -16.85 -8.88 5.98
CA LEU A 100 -18.07 -9.03 5.19
C LEU A 100 -18.01 -8.26 3.86
N PHE A 101 -17.50 -7.02 3.89
CA PHE A 101 -17.41 -6.15 2.72
C PHE A 101 -16.06 -6.24 1.99
N ARG A 102 -15.09 -6.99 2.52
CA ARG A 102 -13.71 -7.07 2.03
C ARG A 102 -13.03 -5.70 1.92
N ILE A 103 -13.31 -4.82 2.87
CA ILE A 103 -12.71 -3.49 2.99
C ILE A 103 -11.68 -3.52 4.12
N THR A 104 -10.57 -2.81 3.96
CA THR A 104 -9.54 -2.70 5.00
C THR A 104 -9.47 -1.25 5.47
N THR A 105 -9.72 -1.01 6.75
CA THR A 105 -9.62 0.36 7.30
C THR A 105 -8.17 0.74 7.59
N ASP A 106 -7.93 2.04 7.77
CA ASP A 106 -6.64 2.57 8.20
C ASP A 106 -6.13 1.94 9.50
N ILE A 107 -7.04 1.58 10.42
CA ILE A 107 -6.68 0.90 11.67
C ILE A 107 -6.10 -0.48 11.33
N SER A 108 -6.78 -1.25 10.49
CA SER A 108 -6.35 -2.59 10.10
C SER A 108 -5.06 -2.56 9.27
N TRP A 109 -4.85 -1.55 8.43
CA TRP A 109 -3.57 -1.34 7.74
C TRP A 109 -2.43 -1.02 8.71
N LEU A 110 -2.69 -0.22 9.74
CA LEU A 110 -1.68 0.07 10.76
C LEU A 110 -1.35 -1.18 11.60
N GLU A 111 -2.34 -2.00 11.92
CA GLU A 111 -2.13 -3.30 12.57
C GLU A 111 -1.32 -4.25 11.67
N ALA A 112 -1.59 -4.27 10.36
CA ALA A 112 -0.82 -5.04 9.37
C ALA A 112 0.61 -4.51 9.13
N SER A 113 0.94 -3.32 9.64
CA SER A 113 2.27 -2.73 9.52
C SER A 113 3.28 -3.24 10.56
N ASP A 114 2.89 -4.21 11.39
CA ASP A 114 3.81 -4.91 12.29
C ASP A 114 4.80 -5.78 11.50
N LEU A 115 6.08 -5.38 11.55
CA LEU A 115 7.19 -6.08 10.91
C LEU A 115 7.51 -7.45 11.54
N ASN A 116 6.84 -7.82 12.64
CA ASN A 116 6.98 -9.14 13.25
C ASN A 116 6.23 -10.27 12.54
N HIS A 117 5.53 -9.99 11.44
CA HIS A 117 4.86 -11.02 10.65
C HIS A 117 5.84 -12.14 10.25
N PRO A 118 5.45 -13.44 10.33
CA PRO A 118 6.35 -14.57 10.06
C PRO A 118 7.10 -14.49 8.72
N LEU A 119 6.44 -14.05 7.64
CA LEU A 119 7.10 -13.88 6.34
C LEU A 119 8.18 -12.79 6.35
N LEU A 120 7.93 -11.67 7.03
CA LEU A 120 8.90 -10.57 7.10
C LEU A 120 10.11 -10.99 7.95
N ARG A 121 9.87 -11.70 9.05
CA ARG A 121 10.95 -12.29 9.86
C ARG A 121 11.80 -13.27 9.08
N ARG A 122 11.18 -14.13 8.26
CA ARG A 122 11.91 -15.01 7.34
C ARG A 122 12.75 -14.19 6.36
N MET A 123 12.17 -13.17 5.74
CA MET A 123 12.89 -12.31 4.79
C MET A 123 14.09 -11.62 5.42
N THR A 124 13.99 -11.15 6.67
CA THR A 124 15.12 -10.56 7.39
C THR A 124 16.30 -11.55 7.57
N ILE A 125 16.03 -12.85 7.68
CA ILE A 125 17.04 -13.88 7.94
C ILE A 125 17.54 -14.52 6.64
N GLU A 126 16.63 -14.89 5.76
CA GLU A 126 16.88 -15.68 4.54
C GLU A 126 17.22 -14.78 3.33
N ALA A 127 16.69 -13.56 3.26
CA ALA A 127 16.86 -12.62 2.14
C ALA A 127 17.03 -11.15 2.64
N PRO A 128 18.08 -10.86 3.44
CA PRO A 128 18.22 -9.58 4.14
C PRO A 128 18.34 -8.37 3.19
N GLY A 129 18.92 -8.55 2.00
CA GLY A 129 19.02 -7.51 0.98
C GLY A 129 17.64 -7.12 0.44
N THR A 130 16.82 -8.12 0.11
CA THR A 130 15.42 -7.92 -0.30
C THR A 130 14.59 -7.27 0.81
N TYR A 131 14.81 -7.67 2.07
CA TYR A 131 14.15 -7.03 3.22
C TYR A 131 14.51 -5.53 3.31
N HIS A 132 15.80 -5.19 3.18
CA HIS A 132 16.22 -3.78 3.20
C HIS A 132 15.64 -2.99 2.02
N HIS A 133 15.69 -3.57 0.81
CA HIS A 133 15.06 -3.00 -0.38
C HIS A 133 13.57 -2.69 -0.14
N SER A 134 12.82 -3.66 0.36
CA SER A 134 11.38 -3.52 0.65
C SER A 134 11.07 -2.37 1.62
N LEU A 135 11.93 -2.13 2.62
CA LEU A 135 11.78 -0.99 3.55
C LEU A 135 12.03 0.36 2.87
N VAL A 136 13.00 0.45 1.95
CA VAL A 136 13.27 1.69 1.20
C VAL A 136 12.13 1.97 0.23
N VAL A 137 11.66 0.96 -0.50
CA VAL A 137 10.48 1.05 -1.38
C VAL A 137 9.26 1.51 -0.59
N ALA A 138 9.05 0.98 0.62
CA ALA A 138 7.95 1.39 1.48
C ALA A 138 7.99 2.87 1.86
N ASN A 139 9.18 3.42 2.16
CA ASN A 139 9.33 4.85 2.46
C ASN A 139 9.07 5.73 1.21
N LEU A 140 9.56 5.31 0.05
CA LEU A 140 9.32 6.00 -1.23
C LEU A 140 7.83 6.01 -1.56
N ALA A 141 7.19 4.84 -1.52
CA ALA A 141 5.79 4.65 -1.88
C ALA A 141 4.84 5.38 -0.90
N GLU A 142 5.11 5.34 0.41
CA GLU A 142 4.32 6.07 1.42
C GLU A 142 4.35 7.58 1.17
N ALA A 143 5.56 8.15 0.99
CA ALA A 143 5.74 9.58 0.78
C ALA A 143 5.12 10.07 -0.54
N ALA A 144 5.21 9.26 -1.61
CA ALA A 144 4.59 9.57 -2.88
C ALA A 144 3.05 9.51 -2.81
N ALA A 145 2.51 8.46 -2.19
CA ALA A 145 1.06 8.29 -2.02
C ALA A 145 0.43 9.39 -1.18
N GLU A 146 1.08 9.81 -0.09
CA GLU A 146 0.59 10.92 0.74
C GLU A 146 0.50 12.24 -0.05
N ALA A 147 1.43 12.48 -0.99
CA ALA A 147 1.45 13.71 -1.77
C ALA A 147 0.36 13.81 -2.85
N VAL A 148 -0.26 12.68 -3.22
CA VAL A 148 -1.33 12.62 -4.23
C VAL A 148 -2.67 12.16 -3.63
N ASP A 149 -2.79 12.19 -2.29
CA ASP A 149 -3.99 11.77 -1.54
C ASP A 149 -4.42 10.31 -1.83
N ALA A 150 -3.46 9.45 -2.16
CA ALA A 150 -3.64 8.00 -2.25
C ALA A 150 -3.43 7.34 -0.88
N ASN A 151 -3.77 6.05 -0.74
CA ASN A 151 -3.64 5.37 0.56
C ASN A 151 -2.17 5.06 0.91
N ALA A 152 -1.52 5.99 1.61
CA ALA A 152 -0.12 5.89 2.01
C ALA A 152 0.19 4.70 2.92
N THR A 153 -0.72 4.37 3.86
CA THR A 153 -0.52 3.23 4.78
C THR A 153 -0.58 1.92 4.01
N LEU A 154 -1.51 1.79 3.05
CA LEU A 154 -1.60 0.64 2.17
C LEU A 154 -0.31 0.47 1.35
N CYS A 155 0.17 1.53 0.69
CA CYS A 155 1.42 1.50 -0.06
C CYS A 155 2.57 1.01 0.81
N ARG A 156 2.75 1.60 1.99
CA ARG A 156 3.82 1.21 2.94
C ARG A 156 3.77 -0.28 3.28
N VAL A 157 2.59 -0.78 3.67
CA VAL A 157 2.44 -2.17 4.08
C VAL A 157 2.65 -3.11 2.90
N CYS A 158 2.07 -2.82 1.74
CA CYS A 158 2.19 -3.68 0.57
C CYS A 158 3.64 -3.75 0.07
N SER A 159 4.39 -2.64 0.13
CA SER A 159 5.83 -2.64 -0.16
C SER A 159 6.65 -3.55 0.75
N TYR A 160 6.27 -3.78 2.01
CA TYR A 160 6.97 -4.77 2.86
C TYR A 160 6.90 -6.19 2.31
N PHE A 161 5.82 -6.51 1.58
CA PHE A 161 5.53 -7.85 1.12
C PHE A 161 5.71 -8.06 -0.39
N HIS A 162 5.80 -6.98 -1.19
CA HIS A 162 5.77 -7.08 -2.66
C HIS A 162 6.75 -8.12 -3.24
N ASP A 163 7.89 -8.27 -2.55
CA ASP A 163 9.02 -9.10 -2.96
C ASP A 163 9.17 -10.41 -2.16
N VAL A 164 8.18 -10.82 -1.36
CA VAL A 164 8.29 -12.05 -0.53
C VAL A 164 8.59 -13.31 -1.33
N GLY A 165 8.28 -13.33 -2.62
CA GLY A 165 8.60 -14.47 -3.49
C GLY A 165 10.08 -14.77 -3.60
N LYS A 166 10.95 -13.75 -3.47
CA LYS A 166 12.41 -13.92 -3.52
C LYS A 166 12.92 -14.83 -2.39
N LEU A 167 12.15 -15.07 -1.33
CA LEU A 167 12.43 -16.07 -0.29
C LEU A 167 12.62 -17.50 -0.82
N VAL A 168 12.04 -17.84 -1.98
CA VAL A 168 12.14 -19.20 -2.52
C VAL A 168 13.54 -19.48 -3.07
N LYS A 169 14.19 -18.48 -3.67
CA LYS A 169 15.54 -18.57 -4.27
C LYS A 169 16.35 -17.28 -4.04
N PRO A 170 16.67 -16.91 -2.78
CA PRO A 170 17.29 -15.61 -2.49
C PRO A 170 18.59 -15.36 -3.23
N GLU A 171 19.39 -16.41 -3.44
CA GLU A 171 20.71 -16.36 -4.06
C GLU A 171 20.70 -15.94 -5.54
N TYR A 172 19.53 -15.94 -6.20
CA TYR A 172 19.34 -15.46 -7.57
C TYR A 172 18.93 -13.99 -7.66
N PHE A 173 18.87 -13.26 -6.55
CA PHE A 173 18.56 -11.83 -6.55
C PHE A 173 19.76 -11.02 -6.09
N THR A 174 20.16 -10.05 -6.90
CA THR A 174 21.45 -9.33 -6.79
C THR A 174 21.68 -8.71 -5.42
N GLU A 175 20.63 -8.25 -4.76
CA GLU A 175 20.68 -7.66 -3.44
C GLU A 175 21.02 -8.65 -2.31
N ASN A 176 20.88 -9.96 -2.57
CA ASN A 176 21.23 -11.04 -1.62
C ASN A 176 22.44 -11.87 -2.07
N MET A 177 22.96 -11.65 -3.28
CA MET A 177 24.11 -12.40 -3.79
C MET A 177 25.37 -12.11 -2.99
N SER A 178 26.21 -13.13 -2.82
CA SER A 178 27.58 -12.93 -2.35
C SER A 178 28.46 -12.38 -3.49
N PHE A 179 29.44 -11.54 -3.15
CA PHE A 179 30.33 -10.91 -4.14
C PHE A 179 31.19 -11.92 -4.93
N GLU A 180 31.28 -13.16 -4.49
CA GLU A 180 32.22 -14.16 -5.02
C GLU A 180 31.68 -14.96 -6.22
N ARG A 181 30.35 -15.09 -6.37
CA ARG A 181 29.75 -15.91 -7.44
C ARG A 181 28.35 -15.40 -7.81
N ASN A 182 28.15 -15.10 -9.10
CA ASN A 182 26.83 -14.83 -9.66
C ASN A 182 26.25 -16.11 -10.30
N PRO A 183 25.16 -16.69 -9.77
CA PRO A 183 24.60 -17.94 -10.31
C PRO A 183 24.03 -17.79 -11.73
N HIS A 184 23.75 -16.56 -12.19
CA HIS A 184 23.28 -16.31 -13.56
C HIS A 184 24.39 -16.40 -14.62
N ASP A 185 25.66 -16.49 -14.23
CA ASP A 185 26.76 -16.65 -15.18
C ASP A 185 26.74 -18.06 -15.80
N GLU A 186 26.25 -19.04 -15.06
CA GLU A 186 26.16 -20.45 -15.46
C GLU A 186 24.82 -20.79 -16.15
N LEU A 187 23.91 -19.82 -16.28
CA LEU A 187 22.58 -20.02 -16.84
C LEU A 187 22.41 -19.34 -18.20
N ALA A 188 21.60 -19.95 -19.06
CA ALA A 188 21.07 -19.29 -20.24
C ALA A 188 20.21 -18.08 -19.83
N PRO A 189 20.21 -16.96 -20.59
CA PRO A 189 19.43 -15.77 -20.22
C PRO A 189 17.93 -16.04 -20.04
N THR A 190 17.36 -16.95 -20.83
CA THR A 190 15.95 -17.39 -20.71
C THR A 190 15.67 -18.09 -19.38
N MET A 191 16.60 -18.93 -18.89
CA MET A 191 16.48 -19.59 -17.60
C MET A 191 16.59 -18.60 -16.45
N SER A 192 17.52 -17.64 -16.56
CA SER A 192 17.64 -16.55 -15.59
C SER A 192 16.38 -15.70 -15.53
N ALA A 193 15.83 -15.31 -16.69
CA ALA A 193 14.58 -14.57 -16.77
C ALA A 193 13.41 -15.35 -16.15
N LEU A 194 13.31 -16.66 -16.39
CA LEU A 194 12.27 -17.50 -15.80
C LEU A 194 12.35 -17.52 -14.26
N ILE A 195 13.56 -17.62 -13.69
CA ILE A 195 13.76 -17.57 -12.23
C ILE A 195 13.34 -16.21 -11.68
N ILE A 196 13.77 -15.13 -12.33
CA ILE A 196 13.39 -13.78 -11.90
C ILE A 196 11.88 -13.59 -12.00
N ILE A 197 11.23 -13.93 -13.12
CA ILE A 197 9.78 -13.75 -13.29
C ILE A 197 8.98 -14.60 -12.28
N ALA A 198 9.48 -15.79 -11.92
CA ALA A 198 8.77 -16.69 -11.01
C ALA A 198 8.54 -16.13 -9.61
N HIS A 199 9.36 -15.17 -9.13
CA HIS A 199 9.20 -14.64 -7.77
C HIS A 199 7.82 -13.99 -7.56
N VAL A 200 7.21 -13.42 -8.60
CA VAL A 200 5.87 -12.84 -8.51
C VAL A 200 4.86 -13.91 -8.11
N LYS A 201 4.85 -15.04 -8.83
CA LYS A 201 3.94 -16.17 -8.57
C LYS A 201 4.25 -16.84 -7.23
N GLU A 202 5.53 -17.03 -6.93
CA GLU A 202 5.99 -17.59 -5.65
C GLU A 202 5.57 -16.69 -4.47
N GLY A 203 5.61 -15.37 -4.66
CA GLY A 203 5.15 -14.37 -3.70
C GLY A 203 3.65 -14.46 -3.46
N VAL A 204 2.84 -14.57 -4.53
CA VAL A 204 1.39 -14.80 -4.43
C VAL A 204 1.09 -16.10 -3.67
N ASP A 205 1.79 -17.19 -3.98
CA ASP A 205 1.62 -18.48 -3.29
C ASP A 205 1.96 -18.38 -1.79
N LEU A 206 3.03 -17.68 -1.43
CA LEU A 206 3.40 -17.42 -0.03
C LEU A 206 2.36 -16.55 0.67
N ALA A 207 1.91 -15.49 0.01
CA ALA A 207 0.91 -14.57 0.56
C ALA A 207 -0.43 -15.27 0.84
N LEU A 208 -0.89 -16.13 -0.08
CA LEU A 208 -2.09 -16.96 0.10
C LEU A 208 -1.94 -17.95 1.25
N LYS A 209 -0.80 -18.66 1.35
CA LYS A 209 -0.52 -19.59 2.46
C LYS A 209 -0.55 -18.91 3.82
N HIS A 210 -0.09 -17.66 3.88
CA HIS A 210 -0.08 -16.84 5.09
C HIS A 210 -1.35 -16.00 5.29
N ARG A 211 -2.36 -16.16 4.42
CA ARG A 211 -3.65 -15.44 4.49
C ARG A 211 -3.47 -13.93 4.56
N LEU A 212 -2.52 -13.41 3.77
CA LEU A 212 -2.36 -11.97 3.64
C LEU A 212 -3.60 -11.33 3.02
N ASN A 213 -3.77 -10.04 3.28
CA ASN A 213 -4.84 -9.25 2.71
C ASN A 213 -4.82 -9.33 1.17
N GLN A 214 -5.99 -9.40 0.52
CA GLN A 214 -6.09 -9.46 -0.93
C GLN A 214 -5.34 -8.31 -1.63
N ARG A 215 -5.39 -7.09 -1.08
CA ARG A 215 -4.67 -5.94 -1.65
C ARG A 215 -3.16 -6.08 -1.62
N ILE A 216 -2.61 -6.83 -0.66
CA ILE A 216 -1.17 -7.18 -0.64
C ILE A 216 -0.88 -8.18 -1.75
N ILE A 217 -1.73 -9.20 -1.91
CA ILE A 217 -1.60 -10.22 -2.96
C ILE A 217 -1.66 -9.58 -4.36
N ASP A 218 -2.61 -8.67 -4.57
CA ASP A 218 -2.77 -7.92 -5.81
C ASP A 218 -1.47 -7.16 -6.15
N ILE A 219 -0.91 -6.40 -5.19
CA ILE A 219 0.32 -5.63 -5.42
C ILE A 219 1.54 -6.54 -5.64
N ILE A 220 1.65 -7.68 -4.94
CA ILE A 220 2.68 -8.68 -5.26
C ILE A 220 2.55 -9.13 -6.71
N GLN A 221 1.34 -9.35 -7.20
CA GLN A 221 1.13 -9.78 -8.58
C GLN A 221 1.39 -8.67 -9.61
N GLU A 222 1.05 -7.42 -9.27
CA GLU A 222 1.01 -6.28 -10.21
C GLU A 222 2.28 -5.43 -10.24
N HIS A 223 3.15 -5.47 -9.22
CA HIS A 223 4.22 -4.47 -9.07
C HIS A 223 5.24 -4.43 -10.22
N HIS A 224 5.39 -5.50 -11.00
CA HIS A 224 6.17 -5.47 -12.24
C HIS A 224 5.33 -5.31 -13.51
N GLY A 225 4.01 -5.39 -13.41
CA GLY A 225 3.09 -5.34 -14.53
C GLY A 225 3.45 -6.38 -15.59
N THR A 226 3.54 -5.91 -16.84
CA THR A 226 3.98 -6.71 -17.99
C THR A 226 5.37 -6.27 -18.49
N SER A 227 6.17 -5.65 -17.63
CA SER A 227 7.50 -5.13 -18.01
C SER A 227 8.45 -6.24 -18.46
N VAL A 228 9.47 -5.86 -19.23
CA VAL A 228 10.52 -6.78 -19.71
C VAL A 228 11.64 -6.88 -18.67
N VAL A 229 12.12 -8.08 -18.40
CA VAL A 229 13.38 -8.33 -17.68
C VAL A 229 14.56 -8.02 -18.61
N ARG A 230 14.79 -6.71 -18.78
CA ARG A 230 15.59 -6.12 -19.87
C ARG A 230 17.03 -6.60 -19.95
N TYR A 231 17.71 -6.77 -18.81
CA TYR A 231 19.10 -7.25 -18.80
C TYR A 231 19.26 -8.62 -19.47
N PHE A 232 18.40 -9.59 -19.11
CA PHE A 232 18.46 -10.93 -19.68
C PHE A 232 17.93 -10.97 -21.12
N TYR A 233 16.96 -10.13 -21.45
CA TYR A 233 16.51 -9.97 -22.84
C TYR A 233 17.63 -9.46 -23.75
N GLN A 234 18.31 -8.38 -23.36
CA GLN A 234 19.44 -7.83 -24.11
C GLN A 234 20.59 -8.82 -24.23
N ARG A 235 20.90 -9.55 -23.15
CA ARG A 235 21.91 -10.62 -23.18
C ARG A 235 21.52 -11.74 -24.15
N ALA A 236 20.24 -12.10 -24.23
CA ALA A 236 19.74 -13.09 -25.20
C ALA A 236 19.86 -12.59 -26.64
N VAL A 237 19.46 -11.34 -26.92
CA VAL A 237 19.59 -10.72 -28.25
C VAL A 237 21.05 -10.65 -28.68
N GLN A 238 21.96 -10.22 -27.78
CA GLN A 238 23.39 -10.19 -28.09
C GLN A 238 23.95 -11.58 -28.40
N GLN A 239 23.60 -12.60 -27.61
CA GLN A 239 24.02 -13.98 -27.87
C GLN A 239 23.50 -14.51 -29.21
N HIS A 240 22.29 -14.11 -29.60
CA HIS A 240 21.69 -14.44 -30.90
C HIS A 240 22.42 -13.75 -32.06
N GLU A 241 22.73 -12.46 -31.92
CA GLU A 241 23.48 -11.70 -32.91
C GLU A 241 24.91 -12.23 -33.08
N ASP A 242 25.60 -12.55 -31.99
CA ASP A 242 26.95 -13.12 -32.01
C ASP A 242 26.96 -14.49 -32.72
N ALA A 243 25.93 -15.31 -32.47
CA ALA A 243 25.75 -16.60 -33.15
C ALA A 243 25.54 -16.44 -34.67
N ARG A 244 24.83 -15.37 -35.10
CA ARG A 244 24.62 -15.04 -36.52
C ARG A 244 25.84 -14.38 -37.19
N ALA A 245 26.58 -13.52 -36.47
CA ALA A 245 27.67 -12.71 -37.02
C ALA A 245 28.98 -13.49 -37.26
N GLY A 246 29.20 -14.60 -36.57
CA GLY A 246 30.29 -15.52 -36.92
C GLY A 246 30.70 -16.48 -35.81
N GLY A 247 30.39 -17.77 -35.97
CA GLY A 247 30.90 -18.81 -35.08
C GLY A 247 31.03 -20.19 -35.73
N LYS A 248 32.17 -20.43 -36.41
CA LYS A 248 32.76 -21.77 -36.68
C LYS A 248 33.05 -22.60 -35.39
N ILE A 249 32.51 -22.22 -34.23
CA ILE A 249 32.74 -22.84 -32.91
C ILE A 249 31.59 -23.78 -32.53
N MET A 250 30.38 -23.57 -33.05
CA MET A 250 29.30 -24.54 -32.99
C MET A 250 28.84 -24.80 -34.41
N LYS A 251 28.80 -26.07 -34.83
CA LYS A 251 28.25 -26.48 -36.14
C LYS A 251 26.71 -26.34 -36.17
N LEU A 252 26.18 -25.20 -35.73
CA LEU A 252 24.75 -24.90 -35.77
C LEU A 252 24.46 -24.27 -37.14
N ARG A 253 23.42 -24.76 -37.82
CA ARG A 253 22.91 -24.10 -39.02
C ARG A 253 22.19 -22.82 -38.59
N GLU A 254 22.07 -21.84 -39.49
CA GLU A 254 21.26 -20.63 -39.21
C GLU A 254 19.83 -21.00 -38.76
N ASP A 255 19.28 -22.10 -39.29
CA ASP A 255 17.96 -22.65 -38.93
C ASP A 255 17.90 -23.24 -37.50
N ASP A 256 19.04 -23.52 -36.87
CA ASP A 256 19.14 -24.12 -35.52
C ASP A 256 19.34 -23.04 -34.42
N ILE A 257 19.39 -21.74 -34.77
CA ILE A 257 19.55 -20.64 -33.80
C ILE A 257 18.14 -20.21 -33.32
N PRO A 258 17.78 -20.43 -32.04
CA PRO A 258 16.46 -20.09 -31.53
C PRO A 258 16.19 -18.59 -31.65
N GLU A 259 15.00 -18.22 -32.13
CA GLU A 259 14.57 -16.82 -32.11
C GLU A 259 14.37 -16.33 -30.68
N VAL A 260 14.79 -15.09 -30.42
CA VAL A 260 14.60 -14.42 -29.14
C VAL A 260 13.28 -13.68 -29.19
N HIS A 261 12.26 -14.20 -28.51
CA HIS A 261 10.96 -13.56 -28.37
C HIS A 261 10.91 -12.75 -27.07
N GLU A 262 10.58 -11.46 -27.16
CA GLU A 262 10.49 -10.54 -26.02
C GLU A 262 9.47 -11.00 -24.98
N GLU A 263 8.39 -11.64 -25.43
CA GLU A 263 7.33 -12.19 -24.58
C GLU A 263 7.86 -13.21 -23.55
N SER A 264 8.95 -13.91 -23.88
CA SER A 264 9.58 -14.88 -22.96
C SER A 264 10.32 -14.20 -21.80
N PHE A 265 10.51 -12.88 -21.88
CA PHE A 265 11.18 -12.06 -20.89
C PHE A 265 10.23 -11.07 -20.21
N ARG A 266 8.94 -11.10 -20.53
CA ARG A 266 7.93 -10.23 -19.89
C ARG A 266 7.29 -10.92 -18.69
N TYR A 267 7.04 -10.14 -17.66
CA TYR A 267 6.16 -10.57 -16.57
C TYR A 267 4.75 -10.83 -17.10
N SER A 268 4.04 -11.78 -16.49
CA SER A 268 2.68 -12.16 -16.90
C SER A 268 1.62 -11.12 -16.56
N GLY A 269 1.94 -10.16 -15.69
CA GLY A 269 0.98 -9.18 -15.18
C GLY A 269 -0.05 -9.76 -14.19
N PRO A 270 -1.18 -9.05 -13.98
CA PRO A 270 -1.63 -7.89 -14.77
C PRO A 270 -0.82 -6.61 -14.52
N LYS A 271 -1.05 -5.58 -15.33
CA LYS A 271 -0.53 -4.23 -15.07
C LYS A 271 -1.12 -3.68 -13.75
N PRO A 272 -0.48 -2.69 -13.11
CA PRO A 272 -1.07 -2.01 -11.97
C PRO A 272 -2.52 -1.60 -12.22
N GLN A 273 -3.43 -2.04 -11.33
CA GLN A 273 -4.87 -1.78 -11.46
C GLN A 273 -5.33 -0.57 -10.64
N THR A 274 -4.50 -0.09 -9.70
CA THR A 274 -4.82 1.08 -8.85
C THR A 274 -3.64 2.03 -8.72
N LYS A 275 -3.93 3.26 -8.27
CA LYS A 275 -2.89 4.28 -8.01
C LYS A 275 -1.81 3.77 -7.07
N GLU A 276 -2.21 3.09 -6.00
CA GLU A 276 -1.27 2.53 -5.01
C GLU A 276 -0.37 1.45 -5.60
N SER A 277 -0.92 0.55 -6.42
CA SER A 277 -0.14 -0.49 -7.10
C SER A 277 0.89 0.14 -8.05
N ALA A 278 0.49 1.17 -8.80
CA ALA A 278 1.38 1.88 -9.70
C ALA A 278 2.47 2.67 -8.94
N ILE A 279 2.13 3.29 -7.80
CA ILE A 279 3.10 3.98 -6.94
C ILE A 279 4.13 2.99 -6.40
N VAL A 280 3.70 1.81 -5.91
CA VAL A 280 4.62 0.77 -5.44
C VAL A 280 5.51 0.26 -6.58
N SER A 281 4.93 0.04 -7.77
CA SER A 281 5.65 -0.38 -8.98
C SER A 281 6.75 0.61 -9.40
N LEU A 282 6.45 1.91 -9.37
CA LEU A 282 7.40 2.97 -9.68
C LEU A 282 8.47 3.07 -8.59
N ALA A 283 8.08 3.01 -7.31
CA ALA A 283 9.00 3.08 -6.18
C ALA A 283 10.03 1.93 -6.21
N ASP A 284 9.60 0.70 -6.47
CA ASP A 284 10.47 -0.47 -6.64
C ASP A 284 11.52 -0.23 -7.74
N THR A 285 11.05 0.15 -8.93
CA THR A 285 11.93 0.38 -10.09
C THR A 285 12.98 1.45 -9.82
N ILE A 286 12.54 2.56 -9.25
CA ILE A 286 13.38 3.73 -8.97
C ILE A 286 14.38 3.41 -7.86
N GLU A 287 13.97 2.71 -6.81
CA GLU A 287 14.87 2.26 -5.74
C GLU A 287 15.96 1.35 -6.31
N SER A 288 15.55 0.30 -7.02
CA SER A 288 16.43 -0.71 -7.58
C SER A 288 17.46 -0.08 -8.54
N ALA A 289 17.02 0.82 -9.42
CA ALA A 289 17.91 1.50 -10.34
C ALA A 289 18.85 2.51 -9.64
N SER A 290 18.38 3.18 -8.58
CA SER A 290 19.18 4.17 -7.86
C SER A 290 20.41 3.57 -7.19
N ARG A 291 20.36 2.28 -6.82
CA ARG A 291 21.49 1.55 -6.23
C ARG A 291 22.68 1.40 -7.17
N SER A 292 22.46 1.49 -8.47
CA SER A 292 23.52 1.41 -9.49
C SER A 292 24.26 2.75 -9.70
N LEU A 293 23.78 3.84 -9.09
CA LEU A 293 24.42 5.15 -9.20
C LEU A 293 25.68 5.22 -8.32
N GLU A 294 26.87 5.25 -8.94
CA GLU A 294 28.14 5.42 -8.21
C GLU A 294 28.19 6.71 -7.35
N LYS A 295 27.58 7.80 -7.85
CA LYS A 295 27.51 9.10 -7.18
C LYS A 295 26.14 9.73 -7.39
N PRO A 296 25.23 9.65 -6.42
CA PRO A 296 23.86 10.11 -6.54
C PRO A 296 23.78 11.64 -6.37
N THR A 297 24.11 12.40 -7.41
CA THR A 297 23.89 13.86 -7.43
C THR A 297 22.42 14.18 -7.70
N PRO A 298 21.91 15.36 -7.27
CA PRO A 298 20.53 15.77 -7.56
C PRO A 298 20.15 15.67 -9.05
N GLN A 299 21.03 16.07 -9.95
CA GLN A 299 20.79 16.01 -11.39
C GLN A 299 20.71 14.58 -11.91
N LYS A 300 21.53 13.66 -11.38
CA LYS A 300 21.52 12.25 -11.78
C LYS A 300 20.27 11.53 -11.27
N ILE A 301 19.86 11.81 -10.04
CA ILE A 301 18.60 11.27 -9.49
C ILE A 301 17.40 11.81 -10.29
N GLU A 302 17.41 13.10 -10.62
CA GLU A 302 16.36 13.70 -11.45
C GLU A 302 16.26 13.05 -12.83
N ALA A 303 17.40 12.90 -13.53
CA ALA A 303 17.44 12.23 -14.82
C ALA A 303 16.92 10.78 -14.73
N LEU A 304 17.40 10.02 -13.73
CA LEU A 304 17.00 8.64 -13.51
C LEU A 304 15.49 8.49 -13.27
N VAL A 305 14.93 9.31 -12.38
CA VAL A 305 13.50 9.23 -12.04
C VAL A 305 12.63 9.56 -13.25
N ASN A 306 12.98 10.61 -14.00
CA ASN A 306 12.24 11.00 -15.20
C ASN A 306 12.32 9.91 -16.28
N GLU A 307 13.52 9.39 -16.56
CA GLU A 307 13.75 8.31 -17.52
C GLU A 307 12.88 7.08 -17.20
N LEU A 308 12.90 6.60 -15.96
CA LEU A 308 12.15 5.41 -15.58
C LEU A 308 10.63 5.62 -15.63
N ILE A 309 10.14 6.80 -15.28
CA ILE A 309 8.71 7.12 -15.41
C ILE A 309 8.32 7.17 -16.90
N ASP A 310 9.12 7.84 -17.73
CA ASP A 310 8.87 7.93 -19.18
C ASP A 310 8.91 6.55 -19.86
N GLU A 311 9.80 5.66 -19.41
CA GLU A 311 9.83 4.27 -19.85
C GLU A 311 8.55 3.52 -19.49
N ARG A 312 8.06 3.66 -18.25
CA ARG A 312 6.80 3.00 -17.82
C ARG A 312 5.58 3.52 -18.57
N ILE A 313 5.55 4.81 -18.88
CA ILE A 313 4.51 5.42 -19.72
C ILE A 313 4.61 4.86 -21.15
N SER A 314 5.81 4.82 -21.72
CA SER A 314 6.04 4.35 -23.10
C SER A 314 5.73 2.87 -23.28
N ASP A 315 6.03 2.03 -22.28
CA ASP A 315 5.65 0.60 -22.23
C ASP A 315 4.20 0.38 -21.75
N ARG A 316 3.41 1.46 -21.68
CA ARG A 316 1.96 1.44 -21.38
C ARG A 316 1.63 0.73 -20.07
N GLN A 317 2.55 0.74 -19.10
CA GLN A 317 2.39 0.01 -17.83
C GLN A 317 1.38 0.66 -16.90
N LEU A 318 1.06 1.94 -17.13
CA LEU A 318 0.17 2.73 -16.28
C LEU A 318 -1.24 2.90 -16.87
N ASP A 319 -1.53 2.28 -18.03
CA ASP A 319 -2.79 2.43 -18.77
C ASP A 319 -4.03 1.88 -18.02
N GLU A 320 -3.83 0.98 -17.07
CA GLU A 320 -4.90 0.26 -16.35
C GLU A 320 -5.08 0.77 -14.91
N CYS A 321 -4.49 1.92 -14.57
CA CYS A 321 -4.66 2.57 -13.28
C CYS A 321 -5.08 4.04 -13.43
N ASP A 322 -5.74 4.58 -12.40
CA ASP A 322 -6.27 5.94 -12.43
C ASP A 322 -5.24 7.05 -12.13
N LEU A 323 -3.94 6.84 -12.41
CA LEU A 323 -2.93 7.89 -12.23
C LEU A 323 -2.97 8.93 -13.35
N THR A 324 -3.06 10.20 -12.98
CA THR A 324 -2.97 11.31 -13.93
C THR A 324 -1.52 11.73 -14.16
N LEU A 325 -1.24 12.37 -15.31
CA LEU A 325 0.08 12.95 -15.59
C LEU A 325 0.48 14.02 -14.55
N GLY A 326 -0.50 14.74 -14.00
CA GLY A 326 -0.27 15.72 -12.94
C GLY A 326 0.21 15.05 -11.65
N GLU A 327 -0.41 13.94 -11.26
CA GLU A 327 0.01 13.13 -10.10
C GLU A 327 1.38 12.50 -10.32
N LEU A 328 1.68 11.99 -11.52
CA LEU A 328 3.00 11.43 -11.85
C LEU A 328 4.12 12.44 -11.65
N LYS A 329 3.91 13.71 -12.00
CA LYS A 329 4.88 14.78 -11.73
C LYS A 329 5.10 14.97 -10.23
N VAL A 330 4.03 14.99 -9.43
CA VAL A 330 4.13 15.12 -7.96
C VAL A 330 4.85 13.91 -7.35
N ILE A 331 4.54 12.71 -7.84
CA ILE A 331 5.18 11.46 -7.43
C ILE A 331 6.69 11.50 -7.76
N ALA A 332 7.07 11.93 -8.96
CA ALA A 332 8.47 12.11 -9.36
C ALA A 332 9.21 13.07 -8.43
N ASP A 333 8.62 14.23 -8.13
CA ASP A 333 9.16 15.22 -7.18
C ASP A 333 9.43 14.59 -5.81
N ARG A 334 8.49 13.77 -5.32
CA ARG A 334 8.60 13.09 -4.02
C ARG A 334 9.66 12.00 -4.01
N PHE A 335 9.73 11.16 -5.04
CA PHE A 335 10.80 10.16 -5.14
C PHE A 335 12.18 10.82 -5.15
N ARG A 336 12.36 11.91 -5.90
CA ARG A 336 13.63 12.66 -5.94
C ARG A 336 14.02 13.19 -4.55
N PHE A 337 13.07 13.82 -3.86
CA PHE A 337 13.30 14.36 -2.51
C PHE A 337 13.66 13.27 -1.50
N THR A 338 12.92 12.16 -1.49
CA THR A 338 13.14 11.05 -0.56
C THR A 338 14.47 10.34 -0.85
N LEU A 339 14.78 10.04 -2.12
CA LEU A 339 16.06 9.45 -2.51
C LEU A 339 17.24 10.34 -2.11
N LEU A 340 17.18 11.66 -2.37
CA LEU A 340 18.21 12.59 -1.94
C LEU A 340 18.39 12.53 -0.42
N SER A 341 17.31 12.58 0.34
CA SER A 341 17.36 12.53 1.81
C SER A 341 18.00 11.24 2.33
N MET A 342 17.81 10.11 1.64
CA MET A 342 18.35 8.80 2.02
C MET A 342 19.79 8.59 1.55
N LEU A 343 20.15 9.11 0.37
CA LEU A 343 21.45 8.92 -0.27
C LEU A 343 22.47 10.02 0.10
N HIS A 344 22.04 11.06 0.82
CA HIS A 344 22.97 12.01 1.40
C HIS A 344 23.87 11.29 2.41
N THR A 345 25.15 11.19 2.07
CA THR A 345 26.21 10.78 2.97
C THR A 345 26.18 11.66 4.21
N ARG A 346 26.11 11.06 5.40
CA ARG A 346 26.43 11.79 6.64
C ARG A 346 27.83 12.39 6.47
N ILE A 347 27.93 13.69 6.69
CA ILE A 347 29.21 14.42 6.79
C ILE A 347 29.99 13.91 8.00
#